data_AF-A0A8C0JF86-F1
#
_entry.id   AF-A0A8C0JF86-F1
#
_cell.length_a   1.000
_cell.length_b   1.000
_cell.length_c   1.000
_cell.angle_alpha   90.00
_cell.angle_beta   90.00
_cell.angle_gamma   90.00
#
_symmetry.space_group_name_H-M   'P 1'
#
loop_
_entity.id
_entity.type
_entity.pdbx_description
1 polymer ?
#
loop_
_entity_poly.entity_id
_entity_poly.type
_entity_poly.pdbx_seq_one_letter_code
_entity_poly.pdbx_strand_id
1 'polypeptide(L)'
;MTCEYSTFVWLLLAFLRSNPSLADISPAVKMFQLLNYYIDGRVAKVTDFLKTRLLDTLSDQIRKIQKVVNTYTPGKKIWLEGIGATSAGGTNNLSDSYAAGFLWLNTLGMLANQGIEVVMRHSFFDHGHNHLVDQNFNPLPDYWLSLLYKRLVGPRVLAVHVAGLQREPRPGRVIRDKLRIYAHCSSSHSHSYVRGSITLYIINLHRSRKKIKLVGALRDKLVHQYLLQPHGTDGLHARSVQLNGQLLAMADDGTLPELKPRPLRAGRTLVIPPLTMSFYVVKNVNALACRYR
;
A
#
# COMPACT_ATOMS: atom_id res chain seq x y z
N MET A 1 -8.47 13.36 -26.17
CA MET A 1 -7.89 14.65 -25.71
C MET A 1 -6.98 14.38 -24.53
N THR A 2 -5.68 14.44 -24.77
CA THR A 2 -4.61 14.20 -23.80
C THR A 2 -4.38 15.48 -22.99
N CYS A 3 -4.91 15.56 -21.77
CA CYS A 3 -4.49 16.59 -20.83
C CYS A 3 -3.10 16.16 -20.31
N GLU A 4 -2.04 16.81 -20.77
CA GLU A 4 -0.68 16.50 -20.32
C GLU A 4 -0.54 16.79 -18.82
N TYR A 5 0.18 15.94 -18.08
CA TYR A 5 0.48 16.11 -16.65
C TYR A 5 1.12 17.47 -16.31
N SER A 6 1.79 18.09 -17.30
CA SER A 6 2.25 19.48 -17.24
C SER A 6 1.08 20.43 -16.92
N THR A 7 -0.04 20.29 -17.64
CA THR A 7 -1.24 21.12 -17.51
C THR A 7 -1.86 21.05 -16.12
N PHE A 8 -1.91 19.88 -15.46
CA PHE A 8 -2.46 19.77 -14.11
C PHE A 8 -1.59 20.49 -13.05
N VAL A 9 -0.27 20.35 -13.14
CA VAL A 9 0.64 21.08 -12.24
C VAL A 9 0.53 22.59 -12.48
N TRP A 10 0.44 23.03 -13.74
CA TRP A 10 0.22 24.43 -14.09
C TRP A 10 -1.14 24.96 -13.63
N LEU A 11 -2.20 24.16 -13.71
CA LEU A 11 -3.53 24.50 -13.18
C LEU A 11 -3.53 24.61 -11.66
N LEU A 12 -2.88 23.67 -10.95
CA LEU A 12 -2.73 23.76 -9.49
C LEU A 12 -1.91 25.00 -9.10
N LEU A 13 -0.84 25.28 -9.83
CA LEU A 13 -0.03 26.49 -9.64
C LEU A 13 -0.84 27.77 -9.89
N ALA A 14 -1.60 27.82 -10.99
CA ALA A 14 -2.46 28.95 -11.31
C ALA A 14 -3.55 29.13 -10.24
N PHE A 15 -4.20 28.03 -9.83
CA PHE A 15 -5.25 28.05 -8.81
C PHE A 15 -4.72 28.57 -7.45
N LEU A 16 -3.57 28.05 -6.99
CA LEU A 16 -2.96 28.48 -5.72
C LEU A 16 -2.42 29.91 -5.79
N ARG A 17 -1.92 30.38 -6.95
CA ARG A 17 -1.49 31.77 -7.14
C ARG A 17 -2.66 32.75 -7.19
N SER A 18 -3.75 32.38 -7.85
CA SER A 18 -4.93 33.25 -7.99
C SER A 18 -5.80 33.31 -6.74
N ASN A 19 -5.66 32.36 -5.80
CA ASN A 19 -6.50 32.27 -4.62
C ASN A 19 -5.70 32.03 -3.32
N PRO A 20 -4.85 32.98 -2.90
CA PRO A 20 -4.05 32.83 -1.69
C PRO A 20 -4.90 32.64 -0.42
N SER A 21 -6.11 33.23 -0.34
CA SER A 21 -7.02 33.09 0.82
C SER A 21 -7.70 31.72 0.92
N LEU A 22 -7.83 30.96 -0.18
CA LEU A 22 -8.31 29.57 -0.15
C LEU A 22 -7.27 28.63 0.46
N ALA A 23 -6.00 29.04 0.50
CA ALA A 23 -4.99 28.39 1.31
C ALA A 23 -5.21 28.60 2.82
N ASP A 24 -6.16 29.41 3.28
CA ASP A 24 -6.42 29.54 4.73
C ASP A 24 -7.67 28.77 5.19
N ILE A 25 -8.52 28.30 4.27
CA ILE A 25 -9.85 27.76 4.61
C ILE A 25 -9.84 26.26 4.96
N SER A 26 -8.90 25.47 4.40
CA SER A 26 -8.84 24.01 4.63
C SER A 26 -7.52 23.58 5.28
N PRO A 27 -7.54 22.71 6.32
CA PRO A 27 -6.31 22.19 6.93
C PRO A 27 -5.51 21.27 5.99
N ALA A 28 -6.12 20.83 4.89
CA ALA A 28 -5.50 19.98 3.88
C ALA A 28 -5.74 20.49 2.46
N VAL A 29 -4.76 20.30 1.58
CA VAL A 29 -4.92 20.38 0.13
C VAL A 29 -5.51 19.04 -0.32
N LYS A 30 -6.78 19.05 -0.71
CA LYS A 30 -7.43 17.89 -1.32
C LYS A 30 -7.04 17.84 -2.79
N MET A 31 -6.38 16.76 -3.16
CA MET A 31 -5.97 16.51 -4.52
C MET A 31 -6.79 15.35 -5.04
N PHE A 32 -7.70 15.68 -5.95
CA PHE A 32 -8.36 14.65 -6.75
C PHE A 32 -7.35 14.17 -7.78
N GLN A 33 -6.64 13.11 -7.44
CA GLN A 33 -5.74 12.44 -8.35
C GLN A 33 -6.39 11.12 -8.73
N LEU A 34 -7.29 11.20 -9.71
CA LEU A 34 -7.56 10.00 -10.49
C LEU A 34 -6.20 9.50 -10.99
N LEU A 35 -5.87 8.25 -10.68
CA LEU A 35 -4.85 7.51 -11.41
C LEU A 35 -5.20 7.35 -12.92
N ASN A 36 -6.26 8.05 -13.40
CA ASN A 36 -6.81 8.08 -14.77
C ASN A 36 -5.79 8.25 -15.88
N TYR A 37 -4.62 8.86 -15.63
CA TYR A 37 -3.70 9.16 -16.72
C TYR A 37 -2.46 8.26 -16.78
N TYR A 38 -2.27 7.35 -15.80
CA TYR A 38 -0.99 6.64 -15.66
C TYR A 38 -0.99 5.19 -16.10
N ILE A 39 -2.16 4.57 -16.13
CA ILE A 39 -2.27 3.13 -16.38
C ILE A 39 -2.81 2.84 -17.78
N ASP A 40 -3.52 3.79 -18.38
CA ASP A 40 -3.97 3.66 -19.76
C ASP A 40 -2.78 3.49 -20.71
N GLY A 41 -2.76 2.34 -21.40
CA GLY A 41 -1.69 1.91 -22.30
C GLY A 41 -0.45 1.24 -21.68
N ARG A 42 -0.28 1.22 -20.34
CA ARG A 42 0.92 0.62 -19.69
C ARG A 42 0.70 -0.71 -18.97
N VAL A 43 -0.55 -1.02 -18.62
CA VAL A 43 -0.95 -2.30 -18.04
C VAL A 43 -1.86 -3.00 -19.04
N ALA A 44 -1.27 -3.95 -19.77
CA ALA A 44 -1.98 -4.80 -20.73
C ALA A 44 -2.07 -6.25 -20.23
N LYS A 45 -1.18 -6.65 -19.32
CA LYS A 45 -1.09 -8.02 -18.77
C LYS A 45 -0.92 -7.99 -17.26
N VAL A 46 -1.33 -9.07 -16.59
CA VAL A 46 -1.24 -9.17 -15.11
C VAL A 46 0.20 -9.00 -14.60
N THR A 47 1.17 -9.43 -15.39
CA THR A 47 2.59 -9.31 -15.07
C THR A 47 3.07 -7.86 -15.03
N ASP A 48 2.32 -6.92 -15.61
CA ASP A 48 2.67 -5.50 -15.60
C ASP A 48 2.56 -4.90 -14.20
N PHE A 49 1.70 -5.45 -13.33
CA PHE A 49 1.64 -5.11 -11.91
C PHE A 49 2.94 -5.44 -11.15
N LEU A 50 3.81 -6.29 -11.72
CA LEU A 50 5.11 -6.63 -11.14
C LEU A 50 6.23 -5.68 -11.59
N LYS A 51 5.97 -4.78 -12.55
CA LYS A 51 6.98 -3.83 -13.05
C LYS A 51 7.23 -2.76 -12.00
N THR A 52 8.45 -2.72 -11.47
CA THR A 52 8.84 -1.71 -10.46
C THR A 52 8.62 -0.28 -10.95
N ARG A 53 8.85 -0.02 -12.24
CA ARG A 53 8.60 1.29 -12.85
C ARG A 53 7.16 1.76 -12.67
N LEU A 54 6.18 0.86 -12.78
CA LEU A 54 4.76 1.20 -12.53
C LEU A 54 4.58 1.66 -11.08
N LEU A 55 5.13 0.89 -10.14
CA LEU A 55 5.05 1.15 -8.70
C LEU A 55 5.76 2.44 -8.26
N ASP A 56 6.83 2.82 -8.97
CA ASP A 56 7.64 4.00 -8.65
C ASP A 56 7.11 5.27 -9.31
N THR A 57 6.29 5.16 -10.37
CA THR A 57 5.80 6.29 -11.17
C THR A 57 4.98 7.29 -10.34
N LEU A 58 4.17 6.80 -9.39
CA LEU A 58 3.39 7.67 -8.51
C LEU A 58 4.31 8.46 -7.56
N SER A 59 5.41 7.86 -7.11
CA SER A 59 6.34 8.49 -6.16
C SER A 59 6.99 9.75 -6.72
N ASP A 60 7.40 9.73 -7.99
CA ASP A 60 7.97 10.89 -8.69
C ASP A 60 6.99 12.06 -8.78
N GLN A 61 5.72 11.76 -9.00
CA GLN A 61 4.66 12.76 -9.12
C GLN A 61 4.35 13.40 -7.79
N ILE A 62 4.20 12.58 -6.74
CA ILE A 62 3.93 13.08 -5.41
C ILE A 62 5.08 13.98 -4.94
N ARG A 63 6.34 13.67 -5.26
CA ARG A 63 7.46 14.59 -4.99
C ARG A 63 7.29 15.95 -5.65
N LYS A 64 6.83 16.00 -6.90
CA LYS A 64 6.57 17.26 -7.61
C LYS A 64 5.42 18.04 -6.97
N ILE A 65 4.32 17.35 -6.64
CA ILE A 65 3.16 17.96 -5.97
C ILE A 65 3.57 18.51 -4.61
N GLN A 66 4.32 17.73 -3.82
CA GLN A 66 4.84 18.17 -2.53
C GLN A 66 5.75 19.39 -2.65
N LYS A 67 6.59 19.46 -3.68
CA LYS A 67 7.41 20.65 -3.93
C LYS A 67 6.52 21.89 -4.13
N VAL A 68 5.46 21.77 -4.94
CA VAL A 68 4.50 22.86 -5.16
C VAL A 68 3.79 23.23 -3.85
N VAL A 69 3.19 22.25 -3.16
CA VAL A 69 2.47 22.48 -1.89
C VAL A 69 3.39 23.12 -0.85
N ASN A 70 4.64 22.66 -0.71
CA ASN A 70 5.58 23.23 0.24
C ASN A 70 6.03 24.65 -0.13
N THR A 71 6.03 25.02 -1.41
CA THR A 71 6.37 26.37 -1.87
C THR A 71 5.24 27.37 -1.63
N TYR A 72 3.98 26.98 -1.93
CA TYR A 72 2.86 27.91 -1.91
C TYR A 72 2.00 27.81 -0.64
N THR A 73 1.96 26.65 0.01
CA THR A 73 1.14 26.40 1.21
C THR A 73 1.90 25.50 2.20
N PRO A 74 3.06 25.95 2.72
CA PRO A 74 3.90 25.13 3.60
C PRO A 74 3.15 24.64 4.84
N GLY A 75 3.40 23.39 5.23
CA GLY A 75 2.80 22.77 6.42
C GLY A 75 1.41 22.15 6.21
N LYS A 76 0.74 22.42 5.07
CA LYS A 76 -0.53 21.78 4.75
C LYS A 76 -0.39 20.28 4.49
N LYS A 77 -1.39 19.54 4.95
CA LYS A 77 -1.52 18.11 4.65
C LYS A 77 -2.03 17.90 3.23
N ILE A 78 -1.68 16.76 2.63
CA ILE A 78 -2.13 16.38 1.30
C ILE A 78 -3.01 15.14 1.44
N TRP A 79 -4.21 15.22 0.88
CA TRP A 79 -5.14 14.09 0.79
C TRP A 79 -5.28 13.70 -0.69
N LEU A 80 -5.17 12.40 -0.97
CA LEU A 80 -5.28 11.86 -2.31
C LEU A 80 -6.59 11.09 -2.46
N GLU A 81 -7.39 11.49 -3.43
CA GLU A 81 -8.66 10.86 -3.78
C GLU A 81 -8.58 10.27 -5.20
N GLY A 82 -9.31 9.19 -5.48
CA GLY A 82 -9.40 8.63 -6.84
C GLY A 82 -8.35 7.57 -7.20
N ILE A 83 -7.70 6.93 -6.22
CA ILE A 83 -6.67 5.92 -6.48
C ILE A 83 -7.31 4.61 -6.93
N GLY A 84 -7.04 4.16 -8.16
CA GLY A 84 -7.52 2.90 -8.74
C GLY A 84 -6.45 2.24 -9.63
N ALA A 85 -6.67 0.97 -10.00
CA ALA A 85 -5.68 0.16 -10.71
C ALA A 85 -5.66 0.38 -12.23
N THR A 86 -6.71 0.91 -12.87
CA THR A 86 -6.68 1.40 -14.28
C THR A 86 -7.73 2.51 -14.52
N SER A 87 -7.71 3.16 -15.70
CA SER A 87 -8.35 4.45 -16.01
C SER A 87 -9.74 4.43 -16.67
N ALA A 88 -10.37 3.28 -16.90
CA ALA A 88 -11.69 3.20 -17.53
C ALA A 88 -12.56 2.17 -16.83
N GLY A 89 -12.78 2.37 -15.53
CA GLY A 89 -13.51 1.40 -14.71
C GLY A 89 -12.81 0.05 -14.67
N GLY A 90 -11.48 0.00 -14.55
CA GLY A 90 -10.76 -1.28 -14.42
C GLY A 90 -10.65 -2.07 -15.74
N THR A 91 -9.68 -2.98 -15.84
CA THR A 91 -9.66 -4.00 -16.89
C THR A 91 -10.04 -5.35 -16.27
N ASN A 92 -11.01 -6.03 -16.90
CA ASN A 92 -11.44 -7.37 -16.49
C ASN A 92 -10.24 -8.34 -16.45
N ASN A 93 -10.19 -9.23 -15.45
CA ASN A 93 -9.10 -10.18 -15.18
C ASN A 93 -7.73 -9.54 -14.84
N LEU A 94 -7.72 -8.26 -14.47
CA LEU A 94 -6.51 -7.51 -14.12
C LEU A 94 -6.73 -6.72 -12.83
N SER A 95 -7.68 -5.78 -12.82
CA SER A 95 -7.87 -4.82 -11.72
C SER A 95 -8.59 -5.42 -10.51
N ASP A 96 -9.28 -6.53 -10.72
CA ASP A 96 -10.01 -7.35 -9.75
C ASP A 96 -9.21 -8.58 -9.28
N SER A 97 -7.96 -8.71 -9.73
CA SER A 97 -7.08 -9.85 -9.46
C SER A 97 -6.17 -9.64 -8.26
N TYR A 98 -5.59 -10.73 -7.74
CA TYR A 98 -4.58 -10.71 -6.70
C TYR A 98 -3.38 -9.80 -7.04
N ALA A 99 -2.99 -9.71 -8.31
CA ALA A 99 -1.86 -8.88 -8.72
C ALA A 99 -2.10 -7.37 -8.55
N ALA A 100 -3.35 -6.90 -8.62
CA ALA A 100 -3.69 -5.52 -8.35
C ALA A 100 -3.27 -5.08 -6.93
N GLY A 101 -3.29 -6.03 -5.99
CA GLY A 101 -2.86 -5.82 -4.61
C GLY A 101 -1.40 -5.37 -4.47
N PHE A 102 -0.52 -5.77 -5.39
CA PHE A 102 0.86 -5.28 -5.37
C PHE A 102 0.95 -3.77 -5.57
N LEU A 103 0.16 -3.24 -6.50
CA LEU A 103 0.08 -1.81 -6.76
C LEU A 103 -0.61 -1.11 -5.59
N TRP A 104 -1.67 -1.70 -5.05
CA TRP A 104 -2.42 -1.12 -3.94
C TRP A 104 -1.59 -1.02 -2.65
N LEU A 105 -1.00 -2.13 -2.19
CA LEU A 105 -0.18 -2.15 -0.98
C LEU A 105 1.08 -1.28 -1.11
N ASN A 106 1.71 -1.26 -2.29
CA ASN A 106 2.83 -0.36 -2.56
C ASN A 106 2.40 1.10 -2.46
N THR A 107 1.26 1.45 -3.06
CA THR A 107 0.72 2.81 -3.03
C THR A 107 0.49 3.26 -1.59
N LEU A 108 -0.16 2.44 -0.76
CA LEU A 108 -0.37 2.75 0.65
C LEU A 108 0.95 3.04 1.39
N GLY A 109 1.94 2.16 1.28
CA GLY A 109 3.19 2.33 2.01
C GLY A 109 4.10 3.43 1.48
N MET A 110 4.16 3.59 0.16
CA MET A 110 4.94 4.63 -0.48
C MET A 110 4.39 6.02 -0.14
N LEU A 111 3.06 6.20 -0.22
CA LEU A 111 2.41 7.47 0.11
C LEU A 111 2.53 7.80 1.61
N ALA A 112 2.39 6.81 2.49
CA ALA A 112 2.59 7.00 3.92
C ALA A 112 4.03 7.46 4.24
N ASN A 113 5.04 6.83 3.65
CA ASN A 113 6.44 7.27 3.79
C ASN A 113 6.71 8.67 3.25
N GLN A 114 5.93 9.12 2.25
CA GLN A 114 6.02 10.48 1.74
C GLN A 114 5.20 11.48 2.56
N GLY A 115 4.45 11.07 3.58
CA GLY A 115 3.67 11.98 4.43
C GLY A 115 2.32 12.39 3.85
N ILE A 116 1.79 11.61 2.90
CA ILE A 116 0.38 11.71 2.53
C ILE A 116 -0.46 11.15 3.68
N GLU A 117 -1.46 11.91 4.09
CA GLU A 117 -2.21 11.62 5.31
C GLU A 117 -3.45 10.75 5.04
N VAL A 118 -4.13 11.00 3.92
CA VAL A 118 -5.36 10.30 3.54
C VAL A 118 -5.24 9.80 2.11
N VAL A 119 -5.64 8.55 1.91
CA VAL A 119 -5.74 7.89 0.61
C VAL A 119 -7.14 7.33 0.46
N MET A 120 -7.89 7.80 -0.53
CA MET A 120 -9.22 7.29 -0.85
C MET A 120 -9.17 6.39 -2.08
N ARG A 121 -9.47 5.10 -1.87
CA ARG A 121 -9.56 4.08 -2.91
C ARG A 121 -10.82 4.29 -3.74
N HIS A 122 -10.66 4.48 -5.04
CA HIS A 122 -11.77 4.42 -5.99
C HIS A 122 -11.81 3.02 -6.63
N SER A 123 -12.85 2.22 -6.44
CA SER A 123 -14.09 2.44 -5.68
C SER A 123 -14.31 1.33 -4.66
N PHE A 124 -15.24 1.54 -3.72
CA PHE A 124 -15.67 0.45 -2.84
C PHE A 124 -16.54 -0.56 -3.62
N PHE A 125 -17.55 -0.04 -4.33
CA PHE A 125 -18.49 -0.77 -5.17
C PHE A 125 -18.84 0.12 -6.37
N ASP A 126 -18.74 -0.41 -7.58
CA ASP A 126 -19.00 0.31 -8.85
C ASP A 126 -19.08 -0.69 -10.01
N HIS A 127 -19.68 -0.29 -11.14
CA HIS A 127 -19.85 -1.12 -12.35
C HIS A 127 -18.55 -1.40 -13.11
N GLY A 128 -17.44 -0.72 -12.78
CA GLY A 128 -16.10 -1.05 -13.28
C GLY A 128 -15.53 -2.35 -12.67
N HIS A 129 -14.22 -2.59 -12.81
CA HIS A 129 -13.42 -3.70 -12.28
C HIS A 129 -12.36 -3.21 -11.26
N ASN A 130 -12.40 -1.93 -10.86
CA ASN A 130 -11.52 -1.36 -9.83
C ASN A 130 -12.13 -1.42 -8.42
N HIS A 131 -13.34 -1.94 -8.29
CA HIS A 131 -14.09 -2.02 -7.04
C HIS A 131 -13.42 -2.98 -6.06
N LEU A 132 -13.62 -2.75 -4.76
CA LEU A 132 -13.21 -3.68 -3.71
C LEU A 132 -14.21 -4.84 -3.58
N VAL A 133 -15.46 -4.61 -3.95
CA VAL A 133 -16.56 -5.57 -3.86
C VAL A 133 -17.24 -5.66 -5.23
N ASP A 134 -17.41 -6.88 -5.74
CA ASP A 134 -18.00 -7.09 -7.06
C ASP A 134 -19.52 -6.96 -7.09
N GLN A 135 -20.12 -7.07 -8.29
CA GLN A 135 -21.56 -6.89 -8.51
C GLN A 135 -22.42 -7.93 -7.79
N ASN A 136 -21.82 -9.03 -7.35
CA ASN A 136 -22.46 -10.09 -6.57
C ASN A 136 -22.19 -9.92 -5.07
N PHE A 137 -21.70 -8.73 -4.66
CA PHE A 137 -21.30 -8.39 -3.30
C PHE A 137 -20.17 -9.25 -2.72
N ASN A 138 -19.37 -9.90 -3.58
CA ASN A 138 -18.23 -10.68 -3.13
C ASN A 138 -17.00 -9.78 -2.93
N PRO A 139 -16.33 -9.84 -1.77
CA PRO A 139 -15.10 -9.10 -1.55
C PRO A 139 -13.93 -9.67 -2.37
N LEU A 140 -13.26 -8.78 -3.11
CA LEU A 140 -12.11 -9.10 -3.96
C LEU A 140 -10.77 -9.08 -3.20
N PRO A 141 -9.65 -9.50 -3.82
CA PRO A 141 -8.35 -9.56 -3.16
C PRO A 141 -7.94 -8.24 -2.49
N ASP A 142 -8.20 -7.10 -3.15
CA ASP A 142 -7.89 -5.78 -2.62
C ASP A 142 -8.74 -5.40 -1.40
N TYR A 143 -9.96 -5.92 -1.26
CA TYR A 143 -10.78 -5.73 -0.06
C TYR A 143 -10.10 -6.40 1.14
N TRP A 144 -9.74 -7.68 0.99
CA TRP A 144 -9.09 -8.45 2.06
C TRP A 144 -7.74 -7.85 2.46
N LEU A 145 -6.97 -7.39 1.47
CA LEU A 145 -5.75 -6.64 1.69
C LEU A 145 -6.00 -5.34 2.48
N SER A 146 -7.03 -4.57 2.11
CA SER A 146 -7.41 -3.33 2.78
C SER A 146 -7.88 -3.58 4.21
N LEU A 147 -8.64 -4.64 4.44
CA LEU A 147 -9.11 -5.05 5.76
C LEU A 147 -7.93 -5.42 6.67
N LEU A 148 -6.98 -6.24 6.18
CA LEU A 148 -5.75 -6.56 6.92
C LEU A 148 -4.94 -5.30 7.25
N TYR A 149 -4.76 -4.42 6.26
CA TYR A 149 -4.06 -3.15 6.47
C TYR A 149 -4.73 -2.33 7.58
N LYS A 150 -6.06 -2.15 7.53
CA LYS A 150 -6.82 -1.39 8.53
C LYS A 150 -6.73 -2.00 9.93
N ARG A 151 -6.70 -3.34 10.04
CA ARG A 151 -6.63 -4.05 11.32
C ARG A 151 -5.24 -4.04 11.94
N LEU A 152 -4.18 -4.03 11.12
CA LEU A 152 -2.79 -4.26 11.60
C LEU A 152 -1.92 -3.00 11.60
N VAL A 153 -2.14 -2.07 10.67
CA VAL A 153 -1.26 -0.92 10.41
C VAL A 153 -1.80 0.32 11.13
N GLY A 154 -0.98 0.89 12.02
CA GLY A 154 -1.31 2.13 12.74
C GLY A 154 -0.83 3.39 12.00
N PRO A 155 -1.18 4.58 12.51
CA PRO A 155 -0.95 5.84 11.81
C PRO A 155 0.51 6.31 11.82
N ARG A 156 1.32 5.89 12.80
CA ARG A 156 2.73 6.32 12.91
C ARG A 156 3.63 5.50 12.01
N VAL A 157 4.17 6.13 10.98
CA VAL A 157 5.10 5.56 10.00
C VAL A 157 6.48 5.41 10.62
N LEU A 158 7.18 4.32 10.31
CA LEU A 158 8.54 4.02 10.78
C LEU A 158 9.47 3.82 9.59
N ALA A 159 10.71 4.31 9.71
CA ALA A 159 11.75 4.05 8.73
C ALA A 159 12.21 2.59 8.78
N VAL A 160 12.50 2.01 7.61
CA VAL A 160 13.05 0.66 7.47
C VAL A 160 14.43 0.74 6.86
N HIS A 161 15.41 0.13 7.54
CA HIS A 161 16.76 -0.01 7.04
C HIS A 161 17.07 -1.49 6.84
N VAL A 162 17.52 -1.85 5.64
CA VAL A 162 17.90 -3.21 5.29
C VAL A 162 19.40 -3.27 5.09
N ALA A 163 20.10 -3.99 5.98
CA ALA A 163 21.53 -4.23 5.85
C ALA A 163 21.83 -4.99 4.55
N GLY A 164 22.89 -4.59 3.84
CA GLY A 164 23.26 -5.17 2.54
C GLY A 164 22.47 -4.63 1.34
N LEU A 165 21.44 -3.82 1.56
CA LEU A 165 20.84 -2.94 0.55
C LEU A 165 21.33 -1.50 0.75
N GLN A 166 22.65 -1.29 0.85
CA GLN A 166 23.19 0.05 0.62
C GLN A 166 23.12 0.33 -0.88
N ARG A 167 22.14 1.13 -1.28
CA ARG A 167 22.18 1.83 -2.55
C ARG A 167 21.89 3.29 -2.24
N GLU A 168 22.94 4.03 -1.91
CA GLU A 168 22.92 5.46 -2.24
C GLU A 168 22.46 5.56 -3.71
N PRO A 169 21.36 6.30 -3.99
CA PRO A 169 20.91 6.49 -5.35
C PRO A 169 22.04 7.17 -6.13
N ARG A 170 22.78 6.40 -6.93
CA ARG A 170 23.73 7.01 -7.87
C ARG A 170 22.90 7.83 -8.87
N PRO A 171 23.27 9.09 -9.16
CA PRO A 171 22.63 9.86 -10.20
C PRO A 171 22.56 9.03 -11.50
N GLY A 172 21.36 8.84 -12.04
CA GLY A 172 21.13 8.06 -13.27
C GLY A 172 20.82 6.57 -13.10
N ARG A 173 20.90 5.96 -11.90
CA ARG A 173 20.54 4.54 -11.70
C ARG A 173 19.21 4.39 -10.97
N VAL A 174 18.15 4.05 -11.72
CA VAL A 174 16.84 3.69 -11.15
C VAL A 174 17.00 2.41 -10.30
N ILE A 175 16.83 2.52 -8.98
CA ILE A 175 16.83 1.37 -8.08
C ILE A 175 15.52 0.60 -8.32
N ARG A 176 15.60 -0.49 -9.09
CA ARG A 176 14.46 -1.38 -9.37
C ARG A 176 14.31 -2.41 -8.26
N ASP A 177 13.92 -1.97 -7.06
CA ASP A 177 13.75 -2.92 -5.96
C ASP A 177 12.47 -3.74 -6.16
N LYS A 178 12.64 -5.06 -6.18
CA LYS A 178 11.54 -6.04 -6.27
C LYS A 178 11.14 -6.52 -4.90
N LEU A 179 11.85 -6.16 -3.84
CA LEU A 179 11.46 -6.37 -2.45
C LEU A 179 11.17 -5.01 -1.83
N ARG A 180 9.92 -4.76 -1.44
CA ARG A 180 9.53 -3.52 -0.77
C ARG A 180 9.11 -3.83 0.65
N ILE A 181 9.60 -3.04 1.60
CA ILE A 181 9.33 -3.22 3.03
C ILE A 181 8.95 -1.86 3.61
N TYR A 182 7.84 -1.85 4.32
CA TYR A 182 7.34 -0.68 5.03
C TYR A 182 7.03 -1.07 6.47
N ALA A 183 7.06 -0.10 7.37
CA ALA A 183 6.85 -0.32 8.80
C ALA A 183 6.02 0.80 9.41
N HIS A 184 5.13 0.43 10.30
CA HIS A 184 4.34 1.35 11.11
C HIS A 184 4.27 0.82 12.54
N CYS A 185 3.94 1.68 13.48
CA CYS A 185 3.40 1.22 14.75
C CYS A 185 2.14 0.37 14.49
N SER A 186 1.94 -0.69 15.27
CA SER A 186 0.76 -1.53 15.12
C SER A 186 -0.52 -0.79 15.49
N SER A 187 -1.62 -1.12 14.81
CA SER A 187 -2.93 -0.53 15.08
C SER A 187 -3.39 -0.82 16.51
N SER A 188 -3.86 0.21 17.22
CA SER A 188 -4.44 0.07 18.56
C SER A 188 -5.87 -0.46 18.56
N HIS A 189 -6.49 -0.60 17.38
CA HIS A 189 -7.84 -1.18 17.26
C HIS A 189 -7.85 -2.70 17.38
N SER A 190 -6.69 -3.34 17.23
CA SER A 190 -6.56 -4.77 17.47
C SER A 190 -6.23 -5.00 18.94
N HIS A 191 -7.18 -5.54 19.70
CA HIS A 191 -6.97 -5.93 21.10
C HIS A 191 -5.86 -6.99 21.25
N SER A 192 -5.49 -7.67 20.18
CA SER A 192 -4.44 -8.70 20.15
C SER A 192 -3.02 -8.13 20.26
N TYR A 193 -2.83 -6.82 20.09
CA TYR A 193 -1.52 -6.17 20.06
C TYR A 193 -1.43 -5.01 21.05
N VAL A 194 -0.46 -5.11 21.96
CA VAL A 194 -0.17 -4.06 22.94
C VAL A 194 0.52 -2.86 22.28
N ARG A 195 0.36 -1.68 22.89
CA ARG A 195 1.12 -0.47 22.52
C ARG A 195 2.63 -0.75 22.53
N GLY A 196 3.35 -0.11 21.63
CA GLY A 196 4.77 -0.40 21.41
C GLY A 196 5.05 -1.56 20.44
N SER A 197 4.01 -2.24 19.90
CA SER A 197 4.16 -3.23 18.83
C SER A 197 4.38 -2.56 17.47
N ILE A 198 5.05 -3.26 16.56
CA ILE A 198 5.38 -2.78 15.22
C ILE A 198 4.78 -3.73 14.18
N THR A 199 4.19 -3.18 13.13
CA THR A 199 3.70 -3.92 11.97
C THR A 199 4.60 -3.63 10.77
N LEU A 200 5.21 -4.67 10.22
CA LEU A 200 5.89 -4.65 8.94
C LEU A 200 4.93 -5.14 7.86
N TYR A 201 5.01 -4.59 6.66
CA TYR A 201 4.41 -5.22 5.48
C TYR A 201 5.38 -5.24 4.32
N ILE A 202 5.41 -6.38 3.64
CA ILE A 202 6.44 -6.77 2.71
C ILE A 202 5.80 -7.24 1.41
N ILE A 203 6.29 -6.68 0.31
CA ILE A 203 5.92 -7.05 -1.04
C ILE A 203 7.13 -7.71 -1.70
N ASN A 204 7.02 -8.99 -2.04
CA ASN A 204 8.05 -9.70 -2.78
C ASN A 204 7.61 -9.93 -4.23
N LEU A 205 8.16 -9.13 -5.16
CA LEU A 205 7.95 -9.26 -6.61
C LEU A 205 9.00 -10.15 -7.28
N HIS A 206 9.91 -10.76 -6.52
CA HIS A 206 10.82 -11.75 -7.09
C HIS A 206 10.09 -13.06 -7.33
N ARG A 207 10.54 -13.79 -8.37
CA ARG A 207 10.19 -15.19 -8.61
C ARG A 207 10.92 -16.18 -7.67
N SER A 208 11.66 -15.65 -6.68
CA SER A 208 12.34 -16.44 -5.66
C SER A 208 11.95 -15.99 -4.26
N ARG A 209 11.99 -16.95 -3.32
CA ARG A 209 11.79 -16.67 -1.89
C ARG A 209 12.88 -15.75 -1.35
N LYS A 210 12.50 -14.85 -0.45
CA LYS A 210 13.42 -13.98 0.30
C LYS A 210 13.45 -14.37 1.77
N LYS A 211 14.61 -14.18 2.39
CA LYS A 211 14.85 -14.46 3.80
C LYS A 211 15.24 -13.16 4.48
N ILE A 212 14.46 -12.74 5.47
CA ILE A 212 14.69 -11.49 6.21
C ILE A 212 14.90 -11.83 7.67
N LYS A 213 16.04 -11.40 8.22
CA LYS A 213 16.36 -11.59 9.64
C LYS A 213 16.11 -10.27 10.36
N LEU A 214 15.28 -10.32 11.40
CA LEU A 214 15.11 -9.19 12.31
C LEU A 214 16.35 -9.04 13.20
N VAL A 215 16.75 -7.80 13.45
CA VAL A 215 17.99 -7.47 14.17
C VAL A 215 17.72 -6.49 15.32
N GLY A 216 18.73 -6.30 16.18
CA GLY A 216 18.62 -5.43 17.36
C GLY A 216 17.47 -5.84 18.27
N ALA A 217 16.71 -4.86 18.75
CA ALA A 217 15.57 -5.05 19.65
C ALA A 217 14.44 -5.92 19.09
N LEU A 218 14.43 -6.21 17.78
CA LEU A 218 13.42 -7.03 17.12
C LEU A 218 13.79 -8.53 17.05
N ARG A 219 15.07 -8.88 17.29
CA ARG A 219 15.59 -10.24 17.03
C ARG A 219 14.83 -11.31 17.81
N ASP A 220 14.67 -11.11 19.11
CA ASP A 220 14.14 -12.14 20.03
C ASP A 220 12.65 -11.93 20.36
N LYS A 221 11.92 -11.34 19.41
CA LYS A 221 10.49 -11.05 19.56
C LYS A 221 9.64 -12.09 18.83
N LEU A 222 8.50 -12.40 19.43
CA LEU A 222 7.47 -13.22 18.78
C LEU A 222 6.86 -12.41 17.63
N VAL A 223 6.71 -13.06 16.48
CA VAL A 223 6.15 -12.43 15.28
C VAL A 223 4.88 -13.13 14.88
N HIS A 224 3.81 -12.39 14.64
CA HIS A 224 2.60 -12.89 14.01
C HIS A 224 2.66 -12.65 12.51
N GLN A 225 2.63 -13.72 11.72
CA GLN A 225 2.60 -13.65 10.26
C GLN A 225 1.16 -13.60 9.73
N TYR A 226 0.96 -12.78 8.72
CA TYR A 226 -0.23 -12.69 7.89
C TYR A 226 0.20 -12.69 6.43
N LEU A 227 0.32 -13.88 5.86
CA LEU A 227 0.76 -14.07 4.47
C LEU A 227 -0.47 -14.18 3.55
N LEU A 228 -0.62 -13.24 2.63
CA LEU A 228 -1.61 -13.31 1.57
C LEU A 228 -1.03 -14.03 0.35
N GLN A 229 -1.81 -14.95 -0.19
CA GLN A 229 -1.49 -15.69 -1.42
C GLN A 229 -2.75 -15.80 -2.27
N PRO A 230 -2.61 -15.92 -3.60
CA PRO A 230 -3.75 -16.25 -4.43
C PRO A 230 -4.28 -17.64 -4.04
N HIS A 231 -5.60 -17.80 -4.07
CA HIS A 231 -6.27 -19.08 -3.89
C HIS A 231 -6.65 -19.68 -5.25
N GLY A 232 -6.62 -21.01 -5.36
CA GLY A 232 -6.90 -21.71 -6.62
C GLY A 232 -5.69 -21.79 -7.57
N THR A 233 -5.95 -22.03 -8.85
CA THR A 233 -4.94 -22.31 -9.89
C THR A 233 -4.56 -21.10 -10.74
N ASP A 234 -5.31 -20.01 -10.66
CA ASP A 234 -5.16 -18.84 -11.54
C ASP A 234 -3.95 -17.96 -11.20
N GLY A 235 -3.27 -18.27 -10.10
CA GLY A 235 -2.06 -17.57 -9.65
C GLY A 235 -2.32 -16.07 -9.54
N LEU A 236 -1.59 -15.27 -10.32
CA LEU A 236 -1.70 -13.81 -10.28
C LEU A 236 -3.08 -13.28 -10.69
N HIS A 237 -3.83 -14.02 -11.50
CA HIS A 237 -5.17 -13.65 -11.94
C HIS A 237 -6.27 -14.01 -10.94
N ALA A 238 -5.95 -14.72 -9.85
CA ALA A 238 -6.95 -15.18 -8.90
C ALA A 238 -7.77 -14.01 -8.32
N ARG A 239 -9.10 -14.16 -8.31
CA ARG A 239 -10.06 -13.25 -7.66
C ARG A 239 -10.36 -13.62 -6.21
N SER A 240 -9.73 -14.68 -5.72
CA SER A 240 -9.81 -15.14 -4.32
C SER A 240 -8.42 -15.22 -3.71
N VAL A 241 -8.34 -14.96 -2.40
CA VAL A 241 -7.08 -14.98 -1.64
C VAL A 241 -7.20 -15.83 -0.41
N GLN A 242 -6.06 -16.39 0.00
CA GLN A 242 -5.92 -17.09 1.25
C GLN A 242 -4.96 -16.35 2.18
N LEU A 243 -5.29 -16.36 3.47
CA LEU A 243 -4.46 -15.86 4.55
C LEU A 243 -3.83 -17.04 5.29
N ASN A 244 -2.49 -17.11 5.27
CA ASN A 244 -1.75 -18.19 5.90
C ASN A 244 -2.19 -19.60 5.47
N GLY A 245 -2.71 -19.74 4.25
CA GLY A 245 -3.22 -21.01 3.69
C GLY A 245 -4.72 -21.25 3.89
N GLN A 246 -5.46 -20.35 4.55
CA GLN A 246 -6.91 -20.44 4.71
C GLN A 246 -7.62 -19.45 3.78
N LEU A 247 -8.58 -19.91 2.99
CA LEU A 247 -9.39 -19.06 2.11
C LEU A 247 -10.07 -17.95 2.92
N LEU A 248 -9.98 -16.71 2.44
CA LEU A 248 -10.76 -15.61 2.96
C LEU A 248 -12.08 -15.51 2.21
N ALA A 249 -13.17 -15.69 2.95
CA ALA A 249 -14.54 -15.52 2.50
C ALA A 249 -15.36 -14.94 3.65
N MET A 250 -16.48 -14.29 3.34
CA MET A 250 -17.47 -13.92 4.34
C MET A 250 -18.00 -15.21 5.00
N ALA A 251 -18.25 -15.16 6.31
CA ALA A 251 -18.88 -16.30 7.00
C ALA A 251 -20.37 -16.39 6.67
N ASP A 252 -21.02 -15.24 6.55
CA ASP A 252 -22.42 -15.03 6.19
C ASP A 252 -22.64 -13.57 5.72
N ASP A 253 -23.89 -13.20 5.48
CA ASP A 253 -24.33 -11.85 5.10
C ASP A 253 -24.22 -10.87 6.30
N GLY A 254 -23.00 -10.51 6.67
CA GLY A 254 -22.72 -9.53 7.71
C GLY A 254 -21.47 -9.79 8.52
N THR A 255 -20.97 -11.04 8.52
CA THR A 255 -19.86 -11.43 9.38
C THR A 255 -18.55 -11.57 8.61
N LEU A 256 -17.59 -10.69 8.93
CA LEU A 256 -16.21 -10.81 8.49
C LEU A 256 -15.54 -12.04 9.12
N PRO A 257 -14.71 -12.80 8.39
CA PRO A 257 -13.96 -13.91 8.95
C PRO A 257 -12.92 -13.43 9.97
N GLU A 258 -12.57 -14.31 10.90
CA GLU A 258 -11.46 -14.06 11.80
C GLU A 258 -10.13 -14.09 11.02
N LEU A 259 -9.35 -13.01 11.12
CA LEU A 259 -8.03 -12.92 10.49
C LEU A 259 -6.97 -13.56 11.40
N LYS A 260 -6.82 -14.88 11.32
CA LYS A 260 -5.94 -15.66 12.20
C LYS A 260 -4.44 -15.48 11.86
N PRO A 261 -3.59 -15.03 12.80
CA PRO A 261 -2.15 -14.99 12.59
C PRO A 261 -1.54 -16.40 12.64
N ARG A 262 -0.44 -16.58 11.92
CA ARG A 262 0.48 -17.71 12.16
C ARG A 262 1.62 -17.23 13.07
N PRO A 263 1.72 -17.72 14.33
CA PRO A 263 2.81 -17.32 15.22
C PRO A 263 4.14 -17.92 14.75
N LEU A 264 5.18 -17.09 14.72
CA LEU A 264 6.56 -17.45 14.47
C LEU A 264 7.36 -17.27 15.76
N ARG A 265 8.18 -18.29 16.08
CA ARG A 265 9.05 -18.27 17.27
C ARG A 265 10.05 -17.12 17.19
N ALA A 266 10.47 -16.60 18.35
CA ALA A 266 11.53 -15.59 18.44
C ALA A 266 12.82 -16.04 17.72
N GLY A 267 13.55 -15.10 17.13
CA GLY A 267 14.79 -15.35 16.41
C GLY A 267 14.63 -16.00 15.03
N ARG A 268 13.42 -16.41 14.62
CA ARG A 268 13.21 -17.01 13.29
C ARG A 268 13.41 -16.00 12.18
N THR A 269 14.10 -16.43 11.13
CA THR A 269 14.13 -15.74 9.85
C THR A 269 12.75 -15.75 9.20
N LEU A 270 12.26 -14.59 8.80
CA LEU A 270 11.03 -14.43 8.03
C LEU A 270 11.28 -14.93 6.61
N VAL A 271 10.46 -15.86 6.16
CA VAL A 271 10.54 -16.42 4.80
C VAL A 271 9.40 -15.84 3.99
N ILE A 272 9.73 -15.02 2.99
CA ILE A 272 8.77 -14.37 2.12
C ILE A 272 8.72 -15.15 0.80
N PRO A 273 7.63 -15.87 0.49
CA PRO A 273 7.51 -16.62 -0.76
C PRO A 273 7.55 -15.70 -1.99
N PRO A 274 7.83 -16.23 -3.20
CA PRO A 274 7.82 -15.44 -4.41
C PRO A 274 6.43 -14.88 -4.71
N LEU A 275 6.36 -13.65 -5.25
CA LEU A 275 5.10 -13.03 -5.68
C LEU A 275 4.05 -12.99 -4.55
N THR A 276 4.46 -12.58 -3.35
CA THR A 276 3.57 -12.49 -2.18
C THR A 276 3.51 -11.12 -1.54
N MET A 277 2.38 -10.88 -0.88
CA MET A 277 2.16 -9.77 0.05
C MET A 277 2.02 -10.34 1.45
N SER A 278 2.65 -9.72 2.44
CA SER A 278 2.60 -10.24 3.81
C SER A 278 2.73 -9.14 4.84
N PHE A 279 2.08 -9.33 5.98
CA PHE A 279 2.22 -8.50 7.17
C PHE A 279 2.86 -9.32 8.29
N TYR A 280 3.70 -8.67 9.08
CA TYR A 280 4.35 -9.25 10.25
C TYR A 280 4.21 -8.30 11.42
N VAL A 281 3.48 -8.72 12.46
CA VAL A 281 3.38 -7.96 13.70
C VAL A 281 4.42 -8.47 14.67
N VAL A 282 5.41 -7.63 14.99
CA VAL A 282 6.42 -7.90 16.00
C VAL A 282 5.86 -7.45 17.34
N LYS A 283 5.54 -8.42 18.20
CA LYS A 283 4.87 -8.17 19.47
C LYS A 283 5.86 -7.73 20.54
N ASN A 284 5.37 -6.97 21.51
CA ASN A 284 6.09 -6.65 22.75
C ASN A 284 7.50 -6.07 22.51
N VAL A 285 7.67 -5.30 21.42
CA VAL A 285 8.92 -4.58 21.13
C VAL A 285 9.12 -3.44 22.13
N ASN A 286 8.03 -2.88 22.66
CA ASN A 286 8.03 -1.70 23.49
C ASN A 286 8.72 -0.50 22.81
N ALA A 287 8.52 -0.37 21.49
CA ALA A 287 9.13 0.71 20.71
C ALA A 287 8.61 2.07 21.20
N LEU A 288 9.52 2.93 21.63
CA LEU A 288 9.18 4.22 22.26
C LEU A 288 8.25 5.07 21.38
N ALA A 289 8.55 5.16 20.07
CA ALA A 289 7.72 5.88 19.10
C ALA A 289 6.28 5.35 18.97
N CYS A 290 6.03 4.12 19.42
CA CYS A 290 4.75 3.43 19.32
C CYS A 290 4.00 3.28 20.65
N ARG A 291 4.55 3.83 21.75
CA ARG A 291 3.92 3.78 23.08
C ARG A 291 2.89 4.87 23.30
N TYR A 292 3.13 6.05 22.71
CA TYR A 292 2.35 7.26 22.95
C TYR A 292 1.62 7.67 21.68
N ARG A 293 0.48 8.34 21.85
CA ARG A 293 -0.27 8.93 20.73
C ARG A 293 0.46 10.16 20.23
#